data_AF-A0A0N5CCN6-F1
#
_entry.id   AF-A0A0N5CCN6-F1
#
_cell.length_a   1.000
_cell.length_b   1.000
_cell.length_c   1.000
_cell.angle_alpha   90.00
_cell.angle_beta   90.00
_cell.angle_gamma   90.00
#
_symmetry.space_group_name_H-M   'P 1'
#
loop_
_entity.id
_entity.type
_entity.pdbx_description
1 polymer ?
#
loop_
_entity_poly.entity_id
_entity_poly.type
_entity_poly.pdbx_seq_one_letter_code
_entity_poly.pdbx_strand_id
1 'polypeptide(L)'
;MYFVAAVLALVELSIYSQGTTHEHLFPDIPKNLETGTFPYDITIYSRSDVVAVKCPISGYHHNSELSNFYQSFEYRLYEPLPKATIGWEIIDTINYQKYKTLFCGETEIYKTINGTSEYFGQTGWEYRINWKDNPDPKKLATEKKEYACSESVPEKCGSSIEDLIILRKRGSGRSKQLDISITRKVPAELLFYFFKKPNEDDELNYM
;
A
#
# COMPACT_ATOMS: atom_id res chain seq x y z
N MET A 1 -26.77 39.74 7.77
CA MET A 1 -25.63 38.92 8.23
C MET A 1 -26.01 37.52 8.72
N TYR A 2 -27.26 37.24 9.14
CA TYR A 2 -27.67 35.89 9.59
C TYR A 2 -27.78 34.83 8.47
N PHE A 3 -28.11 35.24 7.24
CA PHE A 3 -28.23 34.32 6.11
C PHE A 3 -26.90 33.69 5.68
N VAL A 4 -25.78 34.43 5.79
CA VAL A 4 -24.46 33.92 5.42
C VAL A 4 -23.98 32.86 6.41
N ALA A 5 -24.21 33.07 7.70
CA ALA A 5 -23.87 32.09 8.74
C ALA A 5 -24.69 30.80 8.62
N ALA A 6 -25.98 30.89 8.29
CA ALA A 6 -26.83 29.72 8.08
C ALA A 6 -26.44 28.90 6.83
N VAL A 7 -26.07 29.57 5.74
CA VAL A 7 -25.58 28.90 4.52
C VAL A 7 -24.25 28.20 4.77
N LEU A 8 -23.32 28.83 5.50
CA LEU A 8 -22.04 28.21 5.86
C LEU A 8 -22.22 26.98 6.74
N ALA A 9 -23.09 27.04 7.75
CA ALA A 9 -23.39 25.90 8.61
C ALA A 9 -24.01 24.72 7.83
N LEU A 10 -24.87 25.01 6.84
CA LEU A 10 -25.45 23.97 5.97
C LEU A 10 -24.43 23.37 5.01
N VAL A 11 -23.48 24.15 4.51
CA VAL A 11 -22.37 23.66 3.68
C VAL A 11 -21.46 22.74 4.50
N GLU A 12 -21.06 23.14 5.71
CA GLU A 12 -20.28 22.29 6.61
C GLU A 12 -21.03 21.00 6.96
N LEU A 13 -22.33 21.07 7.31
CA LEU A 13 -23.15 19.89 7.56
C LEU A 13 -23.30 19.00 6.32
N SER A 14 -23.35 19.56 5.11
CA SER A 14 -23.41 18.78 3.87
C SER A 14 -22.10 18.06 3.56
N ILE A 15 -20.95 18.65 3.94
CA ILE A 15 -19.63 18.03 3.84
C ILE A 15 -19.50 16.91 4.88
N TYR A 16 -19.94 17.14 6.11
CA TYR A 16 -19.95 16.11 7.17
C TYR A 16 -21.01 15.01 6.97
N SER A 17 -22.07 15.28 6.21
CA SER A 17 -23.12 14.31 5.83
C SER A 17 -22.70 13.44 4.65
N GLN A 18 -21.68 13.81 3.90
CA GLN A 18 -21.06 12.91 2.96
C GLN A 18 -20.20 11.96 3.79
N GLY A 19 -20.70 10.76 4.01
CA GLY A 19 -20.10 9.71 3.22
C GLY A 19 -18.57 9.63 3.33
N THR A 20 -17.93 9.23 4.45
CA THR A 20 -16.46 9.04 4.51
C THR A 20 -16.01 7.82 3.71
N THR A 21 -16.17 7.90 2.39
CA THR A 21 -15.54 6.99 1.44
C THR A 21 -14.04 7.29 1.37
N HIS A 22 -13.26 6.25 1.15
CA HIS A 22 -11.81 6.25 1.12
C HIS A 22 -11.27 6.08 -0.32
N GLU A 23 -12.10 6.32 -1.34
CA GLU A 23 -11.72 6.20 -2.77
C GLU A 23 -10.50 7.05 -3.12
N HIS A 24 -10.33 8.23 -2.51
CA HIS A 24 -9.20 9.13 -2.74
C HIS A 24 -7.84 8.51 -2.42
N LEU A 25 -7.81 7.47 -1.57
CA LEU A 25 -6.60 6.74 -1.23
C LEU A 25 -6.08 5.88 -2.40
N PHE A 26 -6.92 5.62 -3.40
CA PHE A 26 -6.60 4.85 -4.61
C PHE A 26 -7.13 5.59 -5.84
N PRO A 27 -6.55 6.76 -6.19
CA PRO A 27 -7.08 7.65 -7.23
C PRO A 27 -7.12 7.01 -8.63
N ASP A 28 -6.29 5.98 -8.83
CA ASP A 28 -6.17 5.19 -10.04
C ASP A 28 -7.30 4.14 -10.20
N ILE A 29 -8.02 3.84 -9.12
CA ILE A 29 -9.14 2.90 -9.11
C ILE A 29 -10.44 3.71 -9.24
N PRO A 30 -11.28 3.46 -10.26
CA PRO A 30 -12.52 4.18 -10.43
C PRO A 30 -13.49 3.91 -9.28
N LYS A 31 -14.16 4.97 -8.79
CA LYS A 31 -15.25 4.86 -7.81
C LYS A 31 -16.32 3.83 -8.19
N ASN A 32 -16.65 3.74 -9.48
CA ASN A 32 -17.61 2.76 -9.97
C ASN A 32 -16.88 1.44 -10.33
N LEU A 33 -17.00 0.46 -9.43
CA LEU A 33 -16.42 -0.87 -9.58
C LEU A 33 -17.30 -1.87 -10.35
N GLU A 34 -18.48 -1.45 -10.83
CA GLU A 34 -19.40 -2.32 -11.56
C GLU A 34 -18.86 -2.73 -12.93
N THR A 35 -18.07 -1.86 -13.54
CA THR A 35 -17.41 -2.10 -14.82
C THR A 35 -16.05 -2.71 -14.56
N GLY A 36 -15.80 -3.91 -15.12
CA GLY A 36 -14.62 -4.76 -14.86
C GLY A 36 -13.29 -4.00 -14.71
N THR A 37 -12.99 -3.62 -13.48
CA THR A 37 -11.83 -2.80 -13.10
C THR A 37 -10.63 -3.67 -12.74
N PHE A 38 -10.88 -4.83 -12.15
CA PHE A 38 -9.85 -5.73 -11.66
C PHE A 38 -9.62 -6.91 -12.62
N PRO A 39 -8.36 -7.40 -12.72
CA PRO A 39 -7.17 -6.90 -12.02
C PRO A 39 -6.68 -5.56 -12.57
N TYR A 40 -6.24 -4.67 -11.68
CA TYR A 40 -5.67 -3.39 -12.05
C TYR A 40 -4.18 -3.54 -12.38
N ASP A 41 -3.76 -3.09 -13.57
CA ASP A 41 -2.39 -3.24 -14.06
C ASP A 41 -1.46 -2.18 -13.44
N ILE A 42 -0.50 -2.59 -12.63
CA ILE A 42 0.59 -1.75 -12.11
C ILE A 42 1.85 -2.00 -12.93
N THR A 43 2.48 -0.94 -13.44
CA THR A 43 3.76 -1.03 -14.15
C THR A 43 4.90 -0.46 -13.31
N ILE A 44 5.91 -1.29 -13.04
CA ILE A 44 7.10 -0.92 -12.27
C ILE A 44 8.24 -0.53 -13.22
N TYR A 45 8.68 0.73 -13.07
CA TYR A 45 9.79 1.35 -13.82
C TYR A 45 11.06 1.39 -12.96
N SER A 46 11.36 0.27 -12.30
CA SER A 46 12.50 0.16 -11.39
C SER A 46 13.24 -1.14 -11.67
N ARG A 47 14.56 -1.09 -11.47
CA ARG A 47 15.42 -2.27 -11.49
C ARG A 47 15.33 -3.08 -10.19
N SER A 48 14.56 -2.62 -9.20
CA SER A 48 14.32 -3.38 -7.97
C SER A 48 13.46 -4.59 -8.29
N ASP A 49 13.85 -5.75 -7.79
CA ASP A 49 13.10 -7.00 -7.85
C ASP A 49 12.16 -7.19 -6.64
N VAL A 50 12.03 -6.14 -5.83
CA VAL A 50 11.17 -6.07 -4.65
C VAL A 50 10.43 -4.73 -4.66
N VAL A 51 9.12 -4.77 -4.46
CA VAL A 51 8.28 -3.57 -4.34
C VAL A 51 7.33 -3.71 -3.16
N ALA A 52 6.98 -2.59 -2.54
CA ALA A 52 5.87 -2.49 -1.61
C ALA A 52 4.64 -1.99 -2.37
N VAL A 53 3.52 -2.69 -2.24
CA VAL A 53 2.26 -2.36 -2.94
C VAL A 53 1.19 -2.04 -1.91
N LYS A 54 0.51 -0.91 -2.14
CA LYS A 54 -0.59 -0.42 -1.31
C LYS A 54 -1.83 -1.30 -1.51
N CYS A 55 -2.37 -1.85 -0.42
CA CYS A 55 -3.61 -2.62 -0.40
C CYS A 55 -4.61 -1.98 0.56
N PRO A 56 -5.92 -1.99 0.27
CA PRO A 56 -6.93 -1.70 1.27
C PRO A 56 -6.93 -2.78 2.36
N ILE A 57 -7.39 -2.40 3.56
CA ILE A 57 -7.52 -3.30 4.71
C ILE A 57 -8.89 -3.13 5.37
N SER A 58 -9.14 -3.88 6.44
CA SER A 58 -10.38 -3.74 7.23
C SER A 58 -10.68 -2.27 7.57
N GLY A 59 -11.93 -1.84 7.37
CA GLY A 59 -12.38 -0.45 7.57
C GLY A 59 -12.27 0.44 6.33
N TYR A 60 -11.69 -0.05 5.24
CA TYR A 60 -11.72 0.65 3.96
C TYR A 60 -13.13 0.63 3.36
N HIS A 61 -13.55 1.78 2.82
CA HIS A 61 -14.86 2.01 2.22
C HIS A 61 -14.62 2.60 0.82
N HIS A 62 -14.89 1.86 -0.26
CA HIS A 62 -14.56 2.37 -1.59
C HIS A 62 -15.63 3.34 -2.10
N ASN A 63 -16.80 2.82 -2.48
CA ASN A 63 -17.80 3.59 -3.21
C ASN A 63 -19.04 3.97 -2.38
N SER A 64 -19.07 3.57 -1.10
CA SER A 64 -20.13 3.83 -0.13
C SER A 64 -19.59 3.65 1.29
N GLU A 65 -20.07 4.41 2.27
CA GLU A 65 -19.76 4.17 3.70
C GLU A 65 -20.21 2.79 4.18
N LEU A 66 -21.21 2.22 3.52
CA LEU A 66 -21.69 0.88 3.84
C LEU A 66 -20.80 -0.22 3.25
N SER A 67 -19.88 0.12 2.33
CA SER A 67 -19.02 -0.87 1.68
C SER A 67 -17.98 -1.40 2.64
N ASN A 68 -17.93 -2.70 2.88
CA ASN A 68 -16.85 -3.28 3.66
C ASN A 68 -15.73 -3.79 2.75
N PHE A 69 -14.51 -3.78 3.28
CA PHE A 69 -13.37 -4.47 2.69
C PHE A 69 -13.01 -5.70 3.51
N TYR A 70 -12.98 -6.85 2.86
CA TYR A 70 -12.58 -8.13 3.43
C TYR A 70 -11.15 -8.43 3.02
N GLN A 71 -10.20 -8.11 3.90
CA GLN A 71 -8.78 -8.35 3.65
C GLN A 71 -8.46 -9.85 3.51
N SER A 72 -7.57 -10.20 2.58
CA SER A 72 -7.14 -11.59 2.35
C SER A 72 -5.70 -11.88 2.77
N PHE A 73 -5.01 -10.90 3.39
CA PHE A 73 -3.62 -11.04 3.80
C PHE A 73 -3.43 -10.66 5.27
N GLU A 74 -2.39 -11.22 5.87
CA GLU A 74 -1.88 -10.82 7.19
C GLU A 74 -0.77 -9.79 7.00
N TYR A 75 -0.62 -8.88 7.96
CA TYR A 75 0.45 -7.88 7.94
C TYR A 75 1.82 -8.54 8.08
N ARG A 76 2.59 -8.57 6.99
CA ARG A 76 3.92 -9.20 6.96
C ARG A 76 5.08 -8.24 7.21
N LEU A 77 4.83 -6.93 7.12
CA LEU A 77 5.87 -5.91 7.22
C LEU A 77 5.84 -5.16 8.55
N TYR A 78 4.66 -4.68 8.91
CA TYR A 78 4.41 -3.92 10.12
C TYR A 78 2.89 -3.91 10.34
N GLU A 79 2.47 -3.78 11.59
CA GLU A 79 1.06 -3.54 11.88
C GLU A 79 0.72 -2.08 11.54
N PRO A 80 -0.27 -1.83 10.67
CA PRO A 80 -0.76 -0.48 10.41
C PRO A 80 -1.26 0.18 11.68
N LEU A 81 -1.32 1.52 11.66
CA LEU A 81 -1.82 2.29 12.78
C LEU A 81 -3.28 1.92 13.11
N PRO A 82 -3.70 2.07 14.37
CA PRO A 82 -5.12 1.97 14.70
C PRO A 82 -5.94 2.92 13.83
N LYS A 83 -6.99 2.40 13.16
CA LYS A 83 -7.85 3.10 12.18
C LYS A 83 -7.26 3.33 10.78
N ALA A 84 -6.06 2.83 10.49
CA ALA A 84 -5.59 2.80 9.11
C ALA A 84 -6.58 2.01 8.24
N THR A 85 -6.80 2.48 7.02
CA THR A 85 -7.63 1.79 6.00
C THR A 85 -6.79 1.26 4.85
N ILE A 86 -5.47 1.41 4.97
CA ILE A 86 -4.45 0.94 4.04
C ILE A 86 -3.43 0.07 4.78
N GLY A 87 -2.95 -0.96 4.11
CA GLY A 87 -1.72 -1.67 4.44
C GLY A 87 -0.80 -1.79 3.23
N TRP A 88 0.41 -2.29 3.46
CA TRP A 88 1.40 -2.50 2.40
C TRP A 88 1.86 -3.96 2.38
N GLU A 89 1.89 -4.57 1.20
CA GLU A 89 2.38 -5.93 0.97
C GLU A 89 3.66 -5.91 0.13
N ILE A 90 4.62 -6.78 0.46
CA ILE A 90 5.83 -6.95 -0.35
C ILE A 90 5.62 -7.97 -1.45
N ILE A 91 5.98 -7.57 -2.66
CA ILE A 91 6.01 -8.46 -3.81
C ILE A 91 7.45 -8.61 -4.30
N ASP A 92 7.91 -9.87 -4.24
CA ASP A 92 9.14 -10.31 -4.87
C ASP A 92 8.84 -10.80 -6.30
N THR A 93 9.59 -10.32 -7.28
CA THR A 93 9.65 -11.01 -8.58
C THR A 93 10.69 -12.13 -8.50
N ILE A 94 10.20 -13.33 -8.23
CA ILE A 94 10.99 -14.57 -8.23
C ILE A 94 10.82 -15.23 -9.60
N ASN A 95 11.93 -15.48 -10.30
CA ASN A 95 12.02 -16.27 -11.54
C ASN A 95 11.43 -15.66 -12.82
N TYR A 96 11.79 -14.42 -13.18
CA TYR A 96 11.54 -13.83 -14.51
C TYR A 96 10.08 -13.88 -14.99
N GLN A 97 9.12 -14.03 -14.08
CA GLN A 97 7.71 -13.96 -14.46
C GLN A 97 7.43 -12.56 -15.00
N LYS A 98 6.79 -12.49 -16.17
CA LYS A 98 6.45 -11.22 -16.83
C LYS A 98 5.58 -10.34 -15.92
N TYR A 99 4.77 -10.97 -15.07
CA TYR A 99 3.95 -10.29 -14.08
C TYR A 99 3.76 -11.13 -12.82
N LYS A 100 3.38 -10.45 -11.73
CA LYS A 100 2.90 -11.04 -10.47
C LYS A 100 1.47 -10.57 -10.22
N THR A 101 0.65 -11.47 -9.72
CA THR A 101 -0.68 -11.11 -9.21
C THR A 101 -0.59 -10.90 -7.70
N LEU A 102 -1.22 -9.85 -7.21
CA LEU A 102 -1.46 -9.60 -5.79
C LEU A 102 -2.96 -9.48 -5.57
N PHE A 103 -3.52 -10.35 -4.73
CA PHE A 103 -4.89 -10.25 -4.25
C PHE A 103 -4.88 -9.64 -2.85
N CYS A 104 -5.47 -8.45 -2.70
CA CYS A 104 -5.54 -7.74 -1.41
C CYS A 104 -6.75 -8.16 -0.58
N GLY A 105 -7.82 -8.61 -1.24
CA GLY A 105 -9.08 -8.93 -0.59
C GLY A 105 -10.27 -8.68 -1.51
N GLU A 106 -11.44 -8.52 -0.92
CA GLU A 106 -12.68 -8.28 -1.64
C GLU A 106 -13.36 -7.02 -1.10
N THR A 107 -14.01 -6.26 -1.97
CA THR A 107 -14.75 -5.06 -1.60
C THR A 107 -16.22 -5.18 -2.01
N GLU A 108 -17.11 -4.80 -1.10
CA GLU A 108 -18.54 -4.68 -1.40
C GLU A 108 -18.80 -3.47 -2.30
N ILE A 109 -19.76 -3.60 -3.20
CA ILE A 109 -20.18 -2.55 -4.12
C ILE A 109 -21.61 -2.20 -3.79
N TYR A 110 -21.86 -0.92 -3.52
CA TYR A 110 -23.20 -0.38 -3.31
C TYR A 110 -23.61 0.56 -4.45
N LYS A 111 -24.91 0.67 -4.70
CA LYS A 111 -25.48 1.66 -5.63
C LYS A 111 -26.54 2.49 -4.96
N THR A 112 -26.62 3.76 -5.35
CA THR A 112 -27.74 4.61 -4.96
C THR A 112 -28.87 4.46 -5.98
N ILE A 113 -29.95 3.80 -5.59
CA ILE A 113 -31.18 3.63 -6.37
C ILE A 113 -32.28 4.43 -5.67
N ASN A 114 -32.87 5.41 -6.36
CA ASN A 114 -33.93 6.27 -5.83
C ASN A 114 -33.58 6.94 -4.48
N GLY A 115 -32.31 7.27 -4.25
CA GLY A 115 -31.82 7.88 -3.00
C GLY A 115 -31.49 6.89 -1.88
N THR A 116 -31.69 5.58 -2.10
CA THR A 116 -31.32 4.53 -1.15
C THR A 116 -30.06 3.82 -1.63
N SER A 117 -29.09 3.65 -0.74
CA SER A 117 -27.92 2.82 -1.01
C SER A 117 -28.27 1.34 -0.84
N GLU A 118 -28.18 0.58 -1.93
CA GLU A 118 -28.47 -0.85 -1.99
C GLU A 118 -27.20 -1.62 -2.31
N TYR A 119 -27.02 -2.78 -1.66
CA TYR A 119 -25.94 -3.71 -1.99
C TYR A 119 -26.12 -4.22 -3.42
N PHE A 120 -25.09 -4.06 -4.25
CA PHE A 120 -25.11 -4.51 -5.63
C PHE A 120 -24.32 -5.80 -5.83
N GLY A 121 -23.20 -5.96 -5.13
CA GLY A 121 -22.35 -7.12 -5.30
C GLY A 121 -21.01 -6.96 -4.59
N GLN A 122 -20.05 -7.78 -5.00
CA GLN A 122 -18.71 -7.81 -4.43
C GLN A 122 -17.71 -8.06 -5.56
N THR A 123 -16.51 -7.49 -5.44
CA THR A 123 -15.43 -7.72 -6.41
C THR A 123 -14.09 -7.96 -5.70
N GLY A 124 -13.24 -8.74 -6.35
CA GLY A 124 -11.89 -9.00 -5.89
C GLY A 124 -10.97 -7.82 -6.18
N TRP A 125 -10.32 -7.30 -5.14
CA TRP A 125 -9.29 -6.27 -5.27
C TRP A 125 -7.96 -6.92 -5.63
N GLU A 126 -7.67 -6.93 -6.93
CA GLU A 126 -6.53 -7.64 -7.50
C GLU A 126 -5.64 -6.68 -8.31
N TYR A 127 -4.32 -6.80 -8.14
CA TYR A 127 -3.33 -6.13 -8.97
C TYR A 127 -2.60 -7.11 -9.85
N ARG A 128 -2.33 -6.70 -11.10
CA ARG A 128 -1.34 -7.33 -11.96
C ARG A 128 -0.11 -6.42 -12.05
N ILE A 129 0.97 -6.84 -11.40
CA ILE A 129 2.21 -6.08 -11.27
C ILE A 129 3.20 -6.55 -12.33
N ASN A 130 3.56 -5.65 -13.23
CA ASN A 130 4.45 -5.89 -14.36
C ASN A 130 5.73 -5.08 -14.19
N TRP A 131 6.88 -5.74 -14.25
CA TRP A 131 8.17 -5.03 -14.33
C TRP A 131 8.47 -4.73 -15.79
N LYS A 132 8.57 -3.44 -16.15
CA LYS A 132 8.89 -3.05 -17.52
C LYS A 132 10.37 -3.26 -17.80
N ASP A 133 11.20 -2.88 -16.84
CA ASP A 133 12.64 -3.11 -16.88
C ASP A 133 12.96 -4.47 -16.25
N ASN A 134 13.92 -5.20 -16.83
CA ASN A 134 14.42 -6.41 -16.18
C ASN A 134 15.02 -6.03 -14.82
N PRO A 135 14.52 -6.62 -13.72
CA PRO A 135 15.08 -6.36 -12.41
C PRO A 135 16.56 -6.74 -12.37
N ASP A 136 17.38 -5.81 -11.86
CA ASP A 136 18.81 -5.98 -11.70
C ASP A 136 19.24 -5.24 -10.42
N PRO A 137 18.90 -5.82 -9.24
CA PRO A 137 19.16 -5.16 -7.96
C PRO A 137 20.66 -4.98 -7.70
N LYS A 138 21.53 -5.76 -8.36
CA LYS A 138 23.00 -5.59 -8.26
C LYS A 138 23.47 -4.26 -8.86
N LYS A 139 22.77 -3.75 -9.89
CA LYS A 139 23.05 -2.41 -10.45
C LYS A 139 22.48 -1.27 -9.61
N LEU A 140 21.51 -1.56 -8.74
CA LEU A 140 20.99 -0.60 -7.76
C LEU A 140 21.78 -0.60 -6.46
N ALA A 141 22.42 -1.71 -6.11
CA ALA A 141 23.20 -1.85 -4.90
C ALA A 141 24.34 -0.81 -4.88
N THR A 142 24.22 0.17 -4.01
CA THR A 142 25.15 1.31 -3.96
C THR A 142 26.44 1.00 -3.19
N GLU A 143 26.45 -0.04 -2.35
CA GLU A 143 27.55 -0.30 -1.41
C GLU A 143 27.73 -1.79 -1.12
N LYS A 144 28.98 -2.20 -0.90
CA LYS A 144 29.32 -3.48 -0.29
C LYS A 144 29.72 -3.21 1.15
N LYS A 145 28.92 -3.69 2.11
CA LYS A 145 29.20 -3.53 3.54
C LYS A 145 29.38 -4.88 4.21
N GLU A 146 30.25 -4.90 5.22
CA GLU A 146 30.45 -6.08 6.08
C GLU A 146 29.30 -6.26 7.09
N TYR A 147 28.55 -5.18 7.38
CA TYR A 147 27.46 -5.15 8.35
C TYR A 147 26.17 -4.57 7.72
N ALA A 148 25.02 -5.18 8.04
CA ALA A 148 23.70 -4.88 7.42
C ALA A 148 23.20 -3.47 7.73
N CYS A 149 23.47 -3.00 8.94
CA CYS A 149 22.87 -1.81 9.54
C CYS A 149 23.97 -1.00 10.24
N SER A 150 24.83 -0.35 9.45
CA SER A 150 25.73 0.69 9.98
C SER A 150 25.05 2.06 9.88
N GLU A 151 25.51 3.03 10.67
CA GLU A 151 24.95 4.38 10.81
C GLU A 151 24.69 5.10 9.47
N SER A 152 25.42 4.75 8.40
CA SER A 152 25.32 5.38 7.08
C SER A 152 24.10 4.96 6.22
N VAL A 153 23.29 3.99 6.65
CA VAL A 153 22.07 3.60 5.92
C VAL A 153 20.88 4.51 6.24
N PRO A 154 20.54 4.77 7.53
CA PRO A 154 19.57 5.80 7.93
C PRO A 154 19.82 7.16 7.27
N GLU A 155 21.08 7.61 7.24
CA GLU A 155 21.48 8.89 6.65
C GLU A 155 21.07 9.05 5.18
N LYS A 156 21.16 7.97 4.38
CA LYS A 156 20.76 8.01 2.96
C LYS A 156 19.26 8.00 2.74
N CYS A 157 18.52 7.38 3.65
CA CYS A 157 17.06 7.37 3.61
C CYS A 157 16.45 8.65 4.21
N GLY A 158 17.28 9.50 4.82
CA GLY A 158 16.83 10.69 5.55
C GLY A 158 15.85 10.34 6.68
N SER A 159 15.93 9.12 7.22
CA SER A 159 15.00 8.57 8.22
C SER A 159 15.79 7.79 9.25
N SER A 160 15.32 7.76 10.51
CA SER A 160 15.92 6.93 11.55
C SER A 160 15.82 5.45 11.18
N ILE A 161 16.64 4.59 11.78
CA ILE A 161 16.60 3.17 11.44
C ILE A 161 15.31 2.51 11.91
N GLU A 162 14.72 3.06 12.98
CA GLU A 162 13.44 2.66 13.57
C GLU A 162 12.26 2.95 12.62
N ASP A 163 12.39 3.97 11.76
CA ASP A 163 11.39 4.36 10.76
C ASP A 163 11.53 3.59 9.44
N LEU A 164 12.47 2.64 9.36
CA LEU A 164 12.70 1.83 8.16
C LEU A 164 12.15 0.41 8.32
N ILE A 165 11.54 -0.08 7.23
CA ILE A 165 11.31 -1.50 6.99
C ILE A 165 12.51 -2.00 6.20
N ILE A 166 13.25 -2.94 6.80
CA ILE A 166 14.45 -3.53 6.19
C ILE A 166 14.16 -4.97 5.81
N LEU A 167 14.30 -5.28 4.53
CA LEU A 167 14.19 -6.64 4.01
C LEU A 167 15.55 -7.16 3.61
N ARG A 168 15.83 -8.42 3.93
CA ARG A 168 16.98 -9.16 3.43
C ARG A 168 16.55 -10.18 2.38
N LYS A 169 17.36 -10.35 1.35
CA LYS A 169 17.16 -11.34 0.29
C LYS A 169 18.47 -12.02 -0.07
N ARG A 170 18.43 -13.33 -0.33
CA ARG A 170 19.59 -14.10 -0.81
C ARG A 170 19.30 -14.61 -2.22
N GLY A 171 20.10 -14.19 -3.20
CA GLY A 171 19.91 -14.57 -4.60
C GLY A 171 18.48 -14.31 -5.07
N SER A 172 17.85 -15.30 -5.70
CA SER A 172 16.44 -15.26 -6.15
C SER A 172 15.43 -15.76 -5.11
N GLY A 173 15.83 -15.98 -3.86
CA GLY A 173 14.92 -16.41 -2.79
C GLY A 173 13.91 -15.34 -2.39
N ARG A 174 12.91 -15.68 -1.55
CA ARG A 174 11.98 -14.70 -0.98
C ARG A 174 12.70 -13.72 -0.06
N SER A 175 12.28 -12.45 -0.12
CA SER A 175 12.67 -11.45 0.86
C SER A 175 12.10 -11.81 2.24
N LYS A 176 12.83 -11.45 3.29
CA LYS A 176 12.40 -11.62 4.68
C LYS A 176 12.70 -10.34 5.44
N GLN A 177 11.80 -9.91 6.31
CA GLN A 177 12.08 -8.81 7.21
C GLN A 177 13.29 -9.14 8.10
N LEU A 178 14.14 -8.14 8.29
CA LEU A 178 15.28 -8.21 9.17
C LEU A 178 14.93 -7.49 10.47
N ASP A 179 15.15 -8.16 11.60
CA ASP A 179 15.16 -7.53 12.91
C ASP A 179 16.49 -6.79 13.11
N ILE A 180 16.39 -5.48 13.27
CA ILE A 180 17.49 -4.50 13.28
C ILE A 180 18.20 -4.48 14.64
N SER A 181 17.56 -5.00 15.70
CA SER A 181 18.17 -5.15 17.03
C SER A 181 19.41 -6.06 17.04
N ILE A 182 19.72 -6.68 15.89
CA ILE A 182 20.76 -7.66 15.70
C ILE A 182 21.79 -7.12 14.70
N THR A 183 22.82 -6.42 15.19
CA THR A 183 24.02 -6.08 14.40
C THR A 183 24.82 -7.36 14.15
N ARG A 184 24.72 -7.92 12.95
CA ARG A 184 25.47 -9.12 12.55
C ARG A 184 26.31 -8.87 11.31
N LYS A 185 27.47 -9.53 11.27
CA LYS A 185 28.28 -9.66 10.05
C LYS A 185 27.46 -10.38 8.98
N VAL A 186 27.44 -9.80 7.78
CA VAL A 186 26.58 -10.27 6.70
C VAL A 186 27.41 -11.03 5.67
N PRO A 187 26.95 -12.22 5.22
CA PRO A 187 27.48 -12.84 4.02
C PRO A 187 27.38 -11.91 2.81
N ALA A 188 28.43 -11.82 1.99
CA ALA A 188 28.51 -10.90 0.84
C ALA A 188 27.44 -11.14 -0.26
N GLU A 189 26.64 -12.19 -0.16
CA GLU A 189 25.61 -12.59 -1.11
C GLU A 189 24.21 -12.04 -0.78
N LEU A 190 24.06 -11.31 0.34
CA LEU A 190 22.77 -10.76 0.76
C LEU A 190 22.54 -9.36 0.19
N LEU A 191 21.34 -9.14 -0.32
CA LEU A 191 20.82 -7.82 -0.68
C LEU A 191 19.88 -7.33 0.43
N PHE A 192 19.95 -6.02 0.69
CA PHE A 192 19.06 -5.35 1.62
C PHE A 192 18.24 -4.31 0.88
N TYR A 193 16.95 -4.28 1.19
CA TYR A 193 15.98 -3.32 0.66
C TYR A 193 15.46 -2.51 1.82
N PHE A 194 15.38 -1.20 1.61
CA PHE A 194 14.99 -0.24 2.63
C PHE A 194 13.73 0.46 2.13
N PHE A 195 12.67 0.41 2.93
CA PHE A 195 11.43 1.14 2.70
C PHE A 195 11.18 2.03 3.91
N LYS A 196 10.74 3.25 3.67
CA LYS A 196 10.27 4.11 4.76
C LYS A 196 8.93 3.58 5.25
N LYS A 197 8.75 3.48 6.58
CA LYS A 197 7.42 3.21 7.15
C LYS A 197 6.49 4.37 6.79
N PRO A 198 5.25 4.07 6.35
CA PRO A 198 4.24 5.10 6.18
C PRO A 198 4.01 5.85 7.50
N ASN A 199 3.80 7.15 7.43
CA ASN A 199 3.41 7.95 8.58
C ASN A 199 1.87 8.02 8.72
N GLU A 200 1.39 8.73 9.74
CA GLU A 200 -0.05 8.96 9.94
C GLU A 200 -0.73 9.55 8.70
N ASP A 201 -0.11 10.53 8.04
CA ASP A 201 -0.67 11.14 6.84
C ASP A 201 -0.81 10.12 5.71
N ASP A 202 0.20 9.27 5.50
CA ASP A 202 0.22 8.24 4.46
C ASP A 202 -0.88 7.18 4.64
N GLU A 203 -1.25 6.87 5.90
CA GLU A 203 -2.19 5.80 6.26
C GLU A 203 -3.62 6.27 6.56
N LEU A 204 -3.75 7.46 7.15
CA LEU A 204 -5.03 7.97 7.65
C LEU A 204 -5.65 8.99 6.70
N ASN A 205 -4.84 9.74 5.93
CA ASN A 205 -5.23 10.78 4.97
C ASN A 205 -6.68 11.25 5.14
N TYR A 206 -6.94 11.89 6.30
CA TYR A 206 -8.17 12.60 6.57
C TYR A 206 -8.14 13.85 5.68
N MET A 207 -8.70 13.76 4.47
CA MET A 207 -9.06 14.95 3.70
C MET A 207 -10.33 15.57 4.26
#